data_AF-A0AAV0NHZ9-F1
#
_entry.id   AF-A0AAV0NHZ9-F1
#
_cell.length_a   1.000
_cell.length_b   1.000
_cell.length_c   1.000
_cell.angle_alpha   90.00
_cell.angle_beta   90.00
_cell.angle_gamma   90.00
#
_symmetry.space_group_name_H-M   'P 1'
#
loop_
_entity.id
_entity.type
_entity.pdbx_description
1 polymer ?
#
loop_
_entity_poly.entity_id
_entity_poly.type
_entity_poly.pdbx_seq_one_letter_code
_entity_poly.pdbx_strand_id
1 'polypeptide(L)'
;MVRKVFVFSDMEFNMASGHYHYGNYGYDGEEEEEEQRPVEGWETDYEAIQRKFKEKGFSRVPEIVFWNLRDSSATPVKATQSGVALVSGYSKNLVKLFMEEGAIADPVSIMHKAIEGELYQRLVVCD
;
A
#
# COMPACT_ATOMS: atom_id res chain seq x y z
N MET A 1 5.96 19.38 -7.23
CA MET A 1 4.89 18.38 -7.09
C MET A 1 5.53 17.05 -6.73
N VAL A 2 5.09 16.42 -5.64
CA VAL A 2 5.54 15.09 -5.25
C VAL A 2 5.13 14.08 -6.33
N ARG A 3 6.05 13.22 -6.76
CA ARG A 3 5.80 12.24 -7.83
C ARG A 3 5.37 10.87 -7.28
N LYS A 4 5.93 10.48 -6.12
CA LYS A 4 5.72 9.17 -5.51
C LYS A 4 5.63 9.29 -3.99
N VAL A 5 4.74 8.52 -3.38
CA VAL A 5 4.55 8.41 -1.93
C VAL A 5 4.65 6.93 -1.56
N PHE A 6 5.44 6.63 -0.54
CA PHE A 6 5.53 5.28 0.04
C PHE A 6 4.83 5.29 1.40
N VAL A 7 3.92 4.35 1.60
CA VAL A 7 3.11 4.23 2.81
C VAL A 7 3.46 2.90 3.49
N PHE A 8 4.18 2.97 4.61
CA PHE A 8 4.53 1.83 5.44
C PHE A 8 3.48 1.70 6.55
N SER A 9 2.66 0.66 6.50
CA SER A 9 1.51 0.49 7.41
C SER A 9 1.11 -0.99 7.51
N ASP A 10 0.22 -1.33 8.44
CA ASP A 10 -0.51 -2.60 8.51
C ASP A 10 -1.83 -2.59 7.71
N MET A 11 -2.10 -1.47 7.00
CA MET A 11 -3.23 -1.24 6.09
C MET A 11 -4.61 -1.10 6.76
N GLU A 12 -4.66 -1.01 8.09
CA GLU A 12 -5.89 -0.82 8.88
C GLU A 12 -6.23 0.68 9.01
N PHE A 13 -6.68 1.30 7.92
CA PHE A 13 -7.08 2.72 7.92
C PHE A 13 -8.53 2.97 8.35
N ASN A 14 -9.28 1.91 8.68
CA ASN A 14 -10.70 1.98 9.07
C ASN A 14 -10.99 3.03 10.15
N MET A 15 -10.16 3.13 11.20
CA MET A 15 -10.29 4.11 12.29
C MET A 15 -9.90 5.54 11.87
N ALA A 16 -9.12 5.69 10.80
CA ALA A 16 -8.64 6.98 10.28
C ALA A 16 -9.58 7.58 9.21
N SER A 17 -10.49 6.77 8.66
CA SER A 17 -11.42 7.18 7.60
C SER A 17 -12.44 8.23 8.08
N GLY A 18 -12.65 8.38 9.39
CA GLY A 18 -13.61 9.33 9.98
C GLY A 18 -15.08 9.01 9.66
N HIS A 19 -15.33 7.97 8.87
CA HIS A 19 -16.65 7.47 8.51
C HIS A 19 -17.17 6.50 9.59
N TYR A 20 -17.40 7.01 10.80
CA TYR A 20 -18.34 6.35 11.70
C TYR A 20 -19.75 6.72 11.26
N HIS A 21 -20.31 5.98 10.31
CA HIS A 21 -21.76 6.00 10.15
C HIS A 21 -22.34 5.13 11.27
N TYR A 22 -22.82 5.79 12.35
CA TYR A 22 -23.75 5.16 13.29
C TYR A 22 -24.99 4.80 12.48
N GLY A 23 -25.01 3.59 11.94
CA GLY A 23 -26.20 2.99 11.36
C GLY A 23 -27.29 2.97 12.42
N ASN A 24 -28.36 3.70 12.13
CA ASN A 24 -29.60 3.70 12.88
C ASN A 24 -30.13 2.26 12.93
N TYR A 25 -30.04 1.59 14.08
CA TYR A 25 -30.64 0.28 14.30
C TYR A 25 -32.17 0.41 14.30
N GLY A 26 -32.78 0.34 13.12
CA GLY A 26 -34.18 -0.02 12.97
C GLY A 26 -34.28 -1.54 13.06
N TYR A 27 -34.74 -2.03 14.21
CA TYR A 27 -35.25 -3.39 14.35
C TYR A 27 -36.49 -3.49 13.46
N ASP A 28 -36.50 -4.40 12.49
CA ASP A 28 -37.67 -5.19 12.10
C ASP A 28 -37.16 -6.34 11.23
N GLY A 29 -37.45 -7.56 11.69
CA GLY A 29 -36.90 -8.79 11.14
C GLY A 29 -37.60 -9.28 9.87
N GLU A 30 -36.87 -10.05 9.09
CA GLU A 30 -37.25 -11.31 8.46
C GLU A 30 -36.03 -11.84 7.68
N GLU A 31 -35.74 -13.14 7.79
CA GLU A 31 -34.64 -13.80 7.09
C GLU A 31 -35.00 -13.97 5.61
N GLU A 32 -34.51 -13.09 4.74
CA GLU A 32 -34.51 -13.32 3.29
C GLU A 32 -33.09 -13.11 2.73
N GLU A 33 -32.71 -13.96 1.76
CA GLU A 33 -31.39 -14.01 1.13
C GLU A 33 -30.98 -12.63 0.58
N GLU A 34 -30.01 -11.97 1.24
CA GLU A 34 -29.54 -10.65 0.84
C GLU A 34 -28.76 -10.70 -0.49
N GLU A 35 -29.43 -10.38 -1.59
CA GLU A 35 -28.76 -9.72 -2.72
C GLU A 35 -28.13 -8.43 -2.20
N GLN A 36 -26.79 -8.40 -2.18
CA GLN A 36 -25.98 -7.26 -1.73
C GLN A 36 -26.33 -6.00 -2.53
N ARG A 37 -27.26 -5.19 -2.02
CA ARG A 37 -27.53 -3.86 -2.55
C ARG A 37 -26.34 -2.97 -2.21
N PRO A 38 -25.83 -2.15 -3.15
CA PRO A 38 -24.68 -1.31 -2.89
C PRO A 38 -25.07 -0.24 -1.87
N VAL A 39 -24.42 -0.28 -0.70
CA VAL A 39 -24.57 0.73 0.34
C VAL A 39 -24.04 2.05 -0.22
N GLU A 40 -24.92 3.01 -0.52
CA GLU A 40 -24.52 4.34 -0.95
C GLU A 40 -23.70 4.99 0.17
N GLY A 41 -22.38 5.11 -0.01
CA GLY A 41 -21.51 5.85 0.91
C GLY A 41 -20.17 5.22 1.27
N TRP A 42 -19.84 4.02 0.77
CA TRP A 42 -18.51 3.42 1.01
C TRP A 42 -17.51 3.85 -0.08
N GLU A 43 -16.54 4.69 0.28
CA GLU A 43 -15.35 4.99 -0.55
C GLU A 43 -14.12 4.28 0.02
N THR A 44 -13.24 3.76 -0.85
CA THR A 44 -11.93 3.25 -0.44
C THR A 44 -11.01 4.41 -0.02
N ASP A 45 -9.96 4.12 0.75
CA ASP A 45 -8.98 5.15 1.17
C ASP A 45 -8.35 5.87 -0.03
N TYR A 46 -8.10 5.15 -1.13
CA TYR A 46 -7.54 5.76 -2.32
C TYR A 46 -8.53 6.66 -3.08
N GLU A 47 -9.82 6.30 -3.13
CA GLU A 47 -10.85 7.17 -3.68
C GLU A 47 -10.98 8.45 -2.84
N ALA A 48 -10.93 8.33 -1.51
CA ALA A 48 -10.90 9.48 -0.60
C ALA A 48 -9.67 10.38 -0.86
N ILE A 49 -8.49 9.78 -1.09
CA ILE A 49 -7.27 10.51 -1.47
C ILE A 49 -7.47 11.25 -2.80
N GLN A 50 -7.97 10.57 -3.84
CA GLN A 50 -8.22 11.18 -5.15
C GLN A 50 -9.15 12.38 -5.06
N ARG A 51 -10.26 12.24 -4.31
CA ARG A 51 -11.22 13.31 -4.06
C ARG A 51 -10.57 14.50 -3.36
N LYS A 52 -9.87 14.27 -2.24
CA LYS A 52 -9.18 15.32 -1.47
C LYS A 52 -8.10 16.03 -2.30
N PHE A 53 -7.37 15.32 -3.15
CA PHE A 53 -6.39 15.93 -4.06
C PHE A 53 -7.05 16.84 -5.09
N LYS A 54 -8.16 16.38 -5.69
CA LYS A 54 -8.93 17.17 -6.65
C LYS A 54 -9.51 18.44 -6.03
N GLU A 55 -10.07 18.34 -4.82
CA GLU A 55 -10.61 19.48 -4.05
C GLU A 55 -9.55 20.56 -3.77
N LYS A 56 -8.28 20.17 -3.62
CA LYS A 56 -7.15 21.10 -3.45
C LYS A 56 -6.58 21.63 -4.76
N GLY A 57 -7.19 21.31 -5.90
CA GLY A 57 -6.78 21.80 -7.22
C GLY A 57 -5.63 21.04 -7.87
N PHE A 58 -5.27 19.86 -7.35
CA PHE A 58 -4.26 19.01 -7.99
C PHE A 58 -4.89 18.19 -9.12
N SER A 59 -4.24 18.21 -10.29
CA SER A 59 -4.69 17.47 -11.48
C SER A 59 -4.44 15.97 -11.42
N ARG A 60 -3.55 15.52 -10.52
CA ARG A 60 -3.18 14.11 -10.35
C ARG A 60 -2.75 13.81 -8.92
N VAL A 61 -3.03 12.59 -8.49
CA VAL A 61 -2.45 11.99 -7.28
C VAL A 61 -1.04 11.49 -7.61
N PRO A 62 -0.06 11.60 -6.70
CA PRO A 62 1.22 10.91 -6.83
C PRO A 62 1.03 9.40 -7.00
N GLU A 63 2.02 8.72 -7.58
CA GLU A 63 2.07 7.26 -7.51
C GLU A 63 2.19 6.84 -6.04
N ILE A 64 1.35 5.92 -5.58
CA ILE A 64 1.37 5.46 -4.19
C ILE A 64 1.82 4.01 -4.12
N VAL A 65 2.82 3.72 -3.29
CA VAL A 65 3.23 2.36 -2.98
C VAL A 65 2.84 2.07 -1.54
N PHE A 66 1.81 1.25 -1.35
CA PHE A 66 1.41 0.74 -0.05
C PHE A 66 2.23 -0.50 0.27
N TRP A 67 3.07 -0.42 1.31
CA TRP A 67 3.84 -1.55 1.79
C TRP A 67 3.27 -2.05 3.12
N ASN A 68 2.57 -3.19 3.05
CA ASN A 68 2.06 -3.88 4.20
C ASN A 68 3.18 -4.62 4.92
N LEU A 69 3.57 -4.10 6.09
CA LEU A 69 4.64 -4.69 6.92
C LEU A 69 4.10 -5.73 7.90
N ARG A 70 2.78 -5.83 8.05
CA ARG A 70 2.11 -6.88 8.82
C ARG A 70 1.69 -8.01 7.87
N ASP A 71 1.57 -9.22 8.40
CA ASP A 71 0.81 -10.28 7.74
C ASP A 71 -0.68 -10.04 7.97
N SER A 72 -1.28 -9.09 7.23
CA SER A 72 -2.71 -8.80 7.24
C SER A 72 -3.29 -8.86 5.83
N SER A 73 -4.57 -9.23 5.72
CA SER A 73 -5.31 -9.25 4.45
C SER A 73 -5.91 -7.89 4.07
N ALA A 74 -5.74 -6.87 4.91
CA ALA A 74 -6.26 -5.53 4.65
C ALA A 74 -5.56 -4.89 3.44
N THR A 75 -6.34 -4.39 2.48
CA THR A 75 -5.84 -3.71 1.28
C THR A 75 -6.58 -2.39 1.07
N PRO A 76 -5.88 -1.24 1.07
CA PRO A 76 -6.51 0.08 0.92
C PRO A 76 -6.96 0.36 -0.52
N VAL A 77 -6.62 -0.54 -1.46
CA VAL A 77 -6.87 -0.42 -2.89
C VAL A 77 -7.19 -1.77 -3.52
N LYS A 78 -7.92 -1.73 -4.64
CA LYS A 78 -8.07 -2.88 -5.53
C LYS A 78 -6.73 -3.15 -6.24
N ALA A 79 -6.38 -4.42 -6.42
CA ALA A 79 -5.10 -4.82 -7.02
C ALA A 79 -4.85 -4.27 -8.44
N THR A 80 -5.91 -3.92 -9.17
CA THR A 80 -5.84 -3.39 -10.55
C THR A 80 -5.85 -1.87 -10.63
N GLN A 81 -5.72 -1.16 -9.50
CA GLN A 81 -5.81 0.30 -9.48
C GLN A 81 -4.58 0.96 -10.10
N SER A 82 -4.77 1.65 -11.23
CA SER A 82 -3.69 2.40 -11.88
C SER A 82 -3.14 3.51 -10.99
N GLY A 83 -1.82 3.65 -10.95
CA GLY A 83 -1.12 4.63 -10.12
C GLY A 83 -0.85 4.18 -8.68
N VAL A 84 -1.20 2.93 -8.34
CA VAL A 84 -0.93 2.34 -7.03
C VAL A 84 -0.22 1.00 -7.15
N ALA A 85 0.68 0.70 -6.23
CA ALA A 85 1.28 -0.61 -6.06
C ALA A 85 1.10 -1.09 -4.60
N LEU A 86 0.92 -2.40 -4.41
CA LEU A 86 0.89 -3.05 -3.11
C LEU A 86 2.12 -3.95 -2.97
N VAL A 87 2.83 -3.82 -1.86
CA VAL A 87 3.95 -4.69 -1.46
C VAL A 87 3.58 -5.33 -0.13
N SER A 88 3.72 -6.65 -0.01
CA SER A 88 3.41 -7.37 1.23
C SER A 88 4.65 -8.03 1.80
N GLY A 89 4.69 -8.13 3.13
CA GLY A 89 5.72 -8.83 3.87
C GLY A 89 6.86 -7.92 4.34
N TYR A 90 7.42 -8.27 5.50
CA TYR A 90 8.54 -7.55 6.11
C TYR A 90 9.86 -8.24 5.77
N SER A 91 10.81 -7.47 5.22
CA SER A 91 12.21 -7.87 5.10
C SER A 91 13.09 -6.74 5.59
N LYS A 92 13.84 -7.00 6.67
CA LYS A 92 14.79 -6.03 7.25
C LYS A 92 15.77 -5.50 6.20
N ASN A 93 16.24 -6.37 5.31
CA ASN A 93 17.20 -6.01 4.27
C ASN A 93 16.55 -5.12 3.19
N LEU A 94 15.33 -5.44 2.76
CA LEU A 94 14.62 -4.62 1.76
C LEU A 94 14.24 -3.25 2.32
N VAL A 95 13.79 -3.17 3.57
CA VAL A 95 13.50 -1.88 4.23
C VAL A 95 14.76 -1.06 4.37
N LYS A 96 15.87 -1.66 4.82
CA LYS A 96 17.16 -0.96 4.95
C LYS A 96 17.60 -0.39 3.60
N LEU A 97 17.62 -1.23 2.58
CA LEU A 97 17.99 -0.81 1.23
C LEU A 97 17.07 0.31 0.70
N PHE A 98 15.76 0.19 0.90
CA PHE A 98 14.82 1.23 0.49
C PHE A 98 15.14 2.58 1.16
N MET A 99 15.44 2.57 2.45
CA MET A 99 15.78 3.79 3.19
C MET A 99 17.13 4.39 2.75
N GLU A 100 18.09 3.55 2.36
CA GLU A 100 19.42 3.99 1.91
C GLU A 100 19.38 4.52 0.46
N GLU A 101 18.58 3.91 -0.43
CA GLU A 101 18.63 4.17 -1.87
C GLU A 101 17.42 4.94 -2.41
N GLY A 102 16.37 5.11 -1.60
CA GLY A 102 15.15 5.85 -1.97
C GLY A 102 14.25 5.15 -3.00
N ALA A 103 14.60 3.92 -3.40
CA ALA A 103 13.80 3.08 -4.29
C ALA A 103 14.10 1.60 -4.03
N ILE A 104 13.14 0.73 -4.35
CA ILE A 104 13.42 -0.70 -4.52
C ILE A 104 14.20 -0.81 -5.83
N ALA A 105 15.52 -0.84 -5.72
CA ALA A 105 16.41 -0.99 -6.86
C ALA A 105 16.18 -2.34 -7.56
N ASP A 106 16.63 -2.43 -8.82
CA ASP A 106 16.67 -3.68 -9.57
C ASP A 106 17.35 -4.80 -8.72
N PRO A 107 16.76 -6.01 -8.60
CA PRO A 107 17.29 -7.08 -7.75
C PRO A 107 18.75 -7.45 -8.03
N VAL A 108 19.18 -7.37 -9.29
CA VAL A 108 20.57 -7.66 -9.69
C VAL A 108 21.50 -6.59 -9.15
N SER A 109 21.13 -5.31 -9.28
CA SER A 109 21.86 -4.17 -8.71
C SER A 109 21.98 -4.27 -7.18
N ILE A 110 20.93 -4.73 -6.50
CA ILE A 110 20.94 -4.95 -5.04
C ILE A 110 21.90 -6.08 -4.68
N MET A 111 21.82 -7.20 -5.39
CA MET A 111 22.71 -8.34 -5.19
C MET A 111 24.17 -7.91 -5.37
N HIS A 112 24.48 -7.17 -6.45
CA HIS A 112 25.82 -6.64 -6.69
C HIS A 112 26.31 -5.80 -5.51
N LYS A 113 25.54 -4.82 -5.04
CA LYS A 113 25.91 -4.02 -3.87
C LYS A 113 26.13 -4.85 -2.60
N ALA A 114 25.30 -5.88 -2.39
CA ALA A 114 25.43 -6.76 -1.24
C ALA A 114 26.73 -7.59 -1.25
N ILE A 115 27.24 -7.94 -2.45
CA ILE A 115 28.46 -8.74 -2.63
C ILE A 115 29.70 -7.90 -3.02
N GLU A 116 29.57 -6.58 -3.16
CA GLU A 116 30.71 -5.67 -3.43
C GLU A 116 31.63 -5.45 -2.21
N GLY A 117 31.19 -5.87 -1.02
CA GLY A 117 31.96 -5.71 0.22
C GLY A 117 33.24 -6.55 0.28
N GLU A 118 34.22 -6.10 1.08
CA GLU A 118 35.55 -6.73 1.25
C GLU A 118 35.51 -8.22 1.56
N LEU A 119 34.45 -8.69 2.21
CA LEU A 119 34.24 -10.10 2.55
C LEU A 119 34.15 -11.01 1.33
N TYR A 120 33.59 -10.50 0.22
CA TYR A 120 33.31 -11.27 -0.98
C TYR A 120 34.35 -11.06 -2.09
N GLN A 121 35.25 -10.08 -1.94
CA GLN A 121 36.33 -9.79 -2.92
C GLN A 121 37.28 -10.97 -3.16
N ARG A 122 37.42 -11.87 -2.18
CA ARG A 122 38.28 -13.05 -2.27
C ARG A 122 37.60 -14.27 -2.88
N LEU A 123 36.31 -14.18 -3.19
CA LEU A 123 35.60 -15.28 -3.84
C LEU A 123 36.04 -15.39 -5.29
N VAL A 124 36.36 -16.61 -5.68
CA VAL A 124 36.73 -16.98 -7.05
C VAL A 124 35.67 -17.94 -7.56
N VAL A 125 35.21 -17.70 -8.80
CA VAL A 125 34.34 -18.64 -9.51
C VAL A 125 35.25 -19.76 -10.04
N CYS A 126 35.03 -20.98 -9.57
CA CYS A 126 35.68 -22.16 -10.12
C CYS A 126 34.76 -22.77 -11.18
N ASP A 127 35.29 -23.01 -12.37
CA ASP A 127 34.63 -23.66 -13.50
C ASP A 127 34.93 -25.17 -13.58
#